data_AF-A0A1W9VTE2-F1
#
_entry.id   AF-A0A1W9VTE2-F1
#
_cell.length_a   1.000
_cell.length_b   1.000
_cell.length_c   1.000
_cell.angle_alpha   90.00
_cell.angle_beta   90.00
_cell.angle_gamma   90.00
#
_symmetry.space_group_name_H-M   'P 1'
#
loop_
_entity.id
_entity.type
_entity.pdbx_description
1 polymer ?
#
loop_
_entity_poly.entity_id
_entity_poly.type
_entity_poly.pdbx_seq_one_letter_code
_entity_poly.pdbx_strand_id
1 'polypeptide(L)'
;MAKLTDKDKKLISEAIASAEKNTSGEISVVVAKQSSDYAVYELTFALILGILFTVEIIADTGIAAVYSNDSWSKQVARIITGVKDNKFSSELSEVIKTIGKVLTKNFPIKDDDTNELSNEVKEI
;
A
#
# COMPACT_ATOMS: atom_id res chain seq x y z
N MET A 1 -8.76 27.13 -21.94
CA MET A 1 -7.31 27.21 -22.23
C MET A 1 -7.04 28.56 -22.88
N ALA A 2 -6.16 29.38 -22.29
CA ALA A 2 -5.74 30.62 -22.94
C ALA A 2 -5.00 30.25 -24.23
N LYS A 3 -5.56 30.61 -25.38
CA LYS A 3 -4.86 30.46 -26.67
C LYS A 3 -3.83 31.58 -26.76
N LEU A 4 -2.58 31.23 -27.06
CA LEU A 4 -1.54 32.21 -27.33
C LEU A 4 -1.95 33.06 -28.53
N THR A 5 -1.97 34.37 -28.34
CA THR A 5 -2.13 35.33 -29.44
C THR A 5 -0.81 35.42 -30.22
N ASP A 6 -0.84 36.02 -31.41
CA ASP A 6 0.37 36.17 -32.20
C ASP A 6 1.38 37.14 -31.56
N LYS A 7 0.91 38.07 -30.73
CA LYS A 7 1.76 38.93 -29.90
C LYS A 7 2.51 38.10 -28.85
N ASP A 8 1.82 37.16 -28.20
CA ASP A 8 2.42 36.28 -27.19
C ASP A 8 3.49 35.37 -27.82
N LYS A 9 3.21 34.79 -29.00
CA LYS A 9 4.17 33.96 -29.72
C LYS A 9 5.43 34.74 -30.10
N LYS A 10 5.30 35.98 -30.56
CA LYS A 10 6.44 36.83 -30.91
C LYS A 10 7.29 37.15 -29.68
N LEU A 11 6.66 37.51 -28.58
CA LEU A 11 7.35 37.77 -27.30
C LEU A 11 8.12 36.53 -26.81
N ILE A 12 7.52 35.34 -26.90
CA ILE A 12 8.17 34.08 -26.53
C ILE A 12 9.37 33.80 -27.46
N SER A 13 9.22 34.00 -28.77
CA SER A 13 10.30 33.79 -29.74
C SER A 13 11.51 34.70 -29.50
N GLU A 14 11.27 35.97 -29.15
CA GLU A 14 12.34 36.93 -28.84
C GLU A 14 13.10 36.54 -27.56
N ALA A 15 12.38 36.02 -26.56
CA ALA A 15 12.97 35.52 -25.33
C ALA A 15 13.85 34.27 -25.58
N ILE A 16 13.38 33.32 -26.39
CA ILE A 16 14.16 32.14 -26.82
C ILE A 16 15.45 32.58 -27.50
N ALA A 17 15.35 33.45 -28.51
CA ALA A 17 16.52 33.94 -29.25
C ALA A 17 17.51 34.71 -28.37
N SER A 18 17.05 35.39 -27.32
CA SER A 18 17.94 36.06 -26.37
C SER A 18 18.65 35.08 -25.44
N ALA A 19 17.99 33.99 -25.02
CA ALA A 19 18.56 32.99 -24.15
C ALA A 19 19.65 32.16 -24.87
N GLU A 20 19.38 31.75 -26.11
CA GLU A 20 20.29 30.95 -26.94
C GLU A 20 21.59 31.66 -27.30
N LYS A 21 21.66 32.99 -27.23
CA LYS A 21 22.94 33.72 -27.39
C LYS A 21 23.98 33.37 -26.34
N ASN A 22 23.55 32.86 -25.18
CA ASN A 22 24.43 32.59 -24.04
C ASN A 22 24.67 31.09 -23.82
N THR A 23 24.15 30.22 -24.68
CA THR A 23 24.28 28.77 -24.56
C THR A 23 24.48 28.14 -25.93
N SER A 24 25.14 26.99 -25.98
CA SER A 24 25.20 26.16 -27.19
C SER A 24 24.02 25.20 -27.31
N GLY A 25 23.11 25.20 -26.32
CA GLY A 25 21.89 24.40 -26.31
C GLY A 25 20.72 25.10 -27.01
N GLU A 26 19.87 24.31 -27.65
CA GLU A 26 18.64 24.75 -28.32
C GLU A 26 17.44 24.69 -27.37
N ILE A 27 16.55 25.68 -27.45
CA ILE A 27 15.37 25.80 -26.61
C ILE A 27 14.11 25.69 -27.49
N SER A 28 13.37 24.59 -27.31
CA SER A 28 12.08 24.38 -27.96
C SER A 28 10.93 24.49 -26.94
N VAL A 29 9.92 25.31 -27.24
CA VAL A 29 8.78 25.53 -26.36
C VAL A 29 7.52 24.95 -26.98
N VAL A 30 6.86 24.04 -26.24
CA VAL A 30 5.57 23.45 -26.60
C VAL A 30 4.56 23.78 -25.51
N VAL A 31 3.42 24.36 -25.89
CA VAL A 31 2.29 24.61 -24.98
C VAL A 31 1.19 23.61 -25.28
N ALA A 32 1.00 22.66 -24.36
CA ALA A 32 0.00 21.60 -24.46
C ALA A 32 -1.01 21.69 -23.30
N LYS A 33 -2.18 21.06 -23.47
CA LYS A 33 -3.24 21.01 -22.45
C LYS A 33 -2.81 20.24 -21.21
N GLN A 34 -2.08 19.17 -21.43
CA GLN A 34 -1.63 18.23 -20.43
C GLN A 34 -0.37 17.55 -20.95
N SER A 35 0.59 17.30 -20.06
CA SER A 35 1.83 16.59 -20.39
C SER A 35 1.59 15.08 -20.49
N SER A 36 0.87 14.51 -19.51
CA SER A 36 0.47 13.11 -19.46
C SER A 36 -0.71 12.90 -18.51
N ASP A 37 -1.42 11.79 -18.66
CA ASP A 37 -2.37 11.30 -17.66
C ASP A 37 -1.61 10.49 -16.58
N TYR A 38 -1.34 11.15 -15.45
CA TYR A 38 -0.61 10.55 -14.33
C TYR A 38 -1.50 9.67 -13.45
N ALA A 39 -2.83 9.67 -13.64
CA ALA A 39 -3.76 8.93 -12.78
C ALA A 39 -3.45 7.42 -12.79
N VAL A 40 -3.09 6.84 -13.94
CA VAL A 40 -2.76 5.41 -14.01
C VAL A 40 -1.49 5.07 -13.23
N TYR A 41 -0.49 5.96 -13.22
CA TYR A 41 0.75 5.76 -12.47
C TYR A 41 0.54 5.94 -10.97
N GLU A 42 -0.25 6.94 -10.58
CA GLU A 42 -0.66 7.14 -9.18
C GLU A 42 -1.43 5.93 -8.64
N LEU A 43 -2.40 5.42 -9.41
CA LEU A 43 -3.18 4.25 -9.05
C LEU A 43 -2.33 2.97 -9.00
N THR A 44 -1.47 2.76 -10.00
CA THR A 44 -0.59 1.59 -10.04
C THR A 44 0.41 1.62 -8.88
N PHE A 45 0.97 2.79 -8.56
CA PHE A 45 1.88 2.97 -7.44
C PHE A 45 1.18 2.73 -6.10
N ALA A 46 -0.04 3.24 -5.93
CA ALA A 46 -0.85 2.98 -4.74
C ALA A 46 -1.17 1.49 -4.57
N LEU A 47 -1.49 0.77 -5.65
CA LEU A 47 -1.73 -0.67 -5.62
C LEU A 47 -0.49 -1.45 -5.18
N ILE A 48 0.68 -1.13 -5.75
CA ILE A 48 1.95 -1.77 -5.39
C ILE A 48 2.26 -1.55 -3.91
N LEU A 49 2.14 -0.32 -3.41
CA LEU A 49 2.36 -0.04 -2.00
C LEU A 49 1.33 -0.75 -1.10
N GLY A 50 0.07 -0.84 -1.53
CA GLY A 50 -0.96 -1.60 -0.80
C GLY A 50 -0.60 -3.07 -0.65
N ILE A 51 -0.09 -3.70 -1.70
CA ILE A 51 0.29 -5.13 -1.66
C ILE A 51 1.59 -5.34 -0.85
N LEU A 52 2.59 -4.46 -1.00
CA LEU A 52 3.90 -4.66 -0.37
C LEU A 52 3.92 -4.41 1.14
N PHE A 53 3.02 -3.57 1.66
CA PHE A 53 3.08 -3.08 3.05
C PHE A 53 1.85 -3.47 3.88
N THR A 54 1.17 -4.55 3.52
CA THR A 54 0.01 -5.07 4.25
C THR A 54 0.38 -6.18 5.22
N VAL A 55 -0.43 -6.27 6.29
CA VAL A 55 -0.48 -7.40 7.20
C VAL A 55 -1.89 -7.97 7.09
N GLU A 56 -1.99 -9.26 6.78
CA GLU A 56 -3.27 -9.94 6.61
C GLU A 56 -3.35 -11.13 7.55
N ILE A 57 -4.52 -11.30 8.17
CA ILE A 57 -4.87 -12.52 8.92
C ILE A 57 -5.94 -13.24 8.10
N ILE A 58 -5.59 -14.39 7.55
CA ILE A 58 -6.49 -15.19 6.71
C ILE A 58 -7.03 -16.33 7.57
N ALA A 59 -8.36 -16.45 7.60
CA ALA A 59 -9.07 -17.50 8.33
C ALA A 59 -10.05 -18.19 7.38
N ASP A 60 -10.33 -19.47 7.64
CA ASP A 60 -11.40 -20.17 6.95
C ASP A 60 -12.78 -19.60 7.31
N THR A 61 -13.81 -20.04 6.58
CA THR A 61 -15.18 -19.55 6.77
C THR A 61 -15.77 -19.88 8.15
N GLY A 62 -15.37 -21.00 8.77
CA GLY A 62 -15.85 -21.42 10.09
C GLY A 62 -15.27 -20.56 11.22
N ILE A 63 -13.97 -20.28 11.16
CA ILE A 63 -13.26 -19.40 12.10
C ILE A 63 -13.71 -17.95 11.89
N ALA A 64 -13.83 -17.50 10.64
CA ALA A 64 -14.27 -16.14 10.35
C ALA A 64 -15.67 -15.84 10.92
N ALA A 65 -16.57 -16.84 10.93
CA ALA A 65 -17.92 -16.70 11.45
C ALA A 65 -18.00 -16.47 12.97
N VAL A 66 -16.98 -16.85 13.75
CA VAL A 66 -16.95 -16.67 15.22
C VAL A 66 -16.27 -15.36 15.66
N TYR A 67 -15.82 -14.54 14.71
CA TYR A 67 -15.17 -13.26 14.95
C TYR A 67 -15.98 -12.07 14.42
N SER A 68 -15.94 -10.96 15.14
CA SER A 68 -16.40 -9.68 14.61
C SER A 68 -15.30 -9.01 13.77
N ASN A 69 -15.70 -8.19 12.80
CA ASN A 69 -14.75 -7.39 12.01
C ASN A 69 -13.87 -6.47 12.88
N ASP A 70 -14.41 -5.93 13.98
CA ASP A 70 -13.67 -5.13 14.94
C ASP A 70 -12.60 -5.96 15.68
N SER A 71 -12.91 -7.22 16.03
CA SER A 71 -11.94 -8.15 16.64
C SER A 71 -10.75 -8.42 15.72
N TRP A 72 -11.00 -8.66 14.43
CA TRP A 72 -9.93 -8.84 13.43
C TRP A 72 -9.09 -7.57 13.28
N SER A 73 -9.75 -6.42 13.15
CA SER A 73 -9.10 -5.12 12.99
C SER A 73 -8.17 -4.81 14.16
N LYS A 74 -8.57 -5.15 15.39
CA LYS A 74 -7.72 -5.01 16.60
C LYS A 74 -6.48 -5.91 16.56
N GLN A 75 -6.59 -7.15 16.09
CA GLN A 75 -5.43 -8.05 15.98
C GLN A 75 -4.44 -7.53 14.93
N VAL A 76 -4.92 -7.12 13.76
CA VAL A 76 -4.07 -6.55 12.70
C VAL A 76 -3.38 -5.26 13.18
N ALA A 77 -4.13 -4.35 13.81
CA ALA A 77 -3.57 -3.12 14.36
C ALA A 77 -2.47 -3.39 15.39
N ARG A 78 -2.62 -4.44 16.21
CA ARG A 78 -1.61 -4.86 17.18
C ARG A 78 -0.31 -5.33 16.50
N ILE A 79 -0.41 -6.11 15.43
CA ILE A 79 0.77 -6.54 14.65
C ILE A 79 1.46 -5.31 14.05
N ILE A 80 0.69 -4.39 13.44
CA ILE A 80 1.23 -3.17 12.82
C ILE A 80 1.98 -2.31 13.86
N THR A 81 1.40 -2.10 15.05
CA THR A 81 2.07 -1.38 16.13
C THR A 81 3.32 -2.13 16.59
N GLY A 82 3.26 -3.46 16.69
CA GLY A 82 4.43 -4.29 17.00
C GLY A 82 5.57 -4.14 16.00
N VAL A 83 5.27 -4.04 14.70
CA VAL A 83 6.29 -3.75 13.67
C VAL A 83 6.92 -2.37 13.89
N LYS A 84 6.09 -1.34 14.11
CA LYS A 84 6.56 0.05 14.34
C LYS A 84 7.44 0.17 15.58
N ASP A 85 7.14 -0.58 16.63
CA ASP A 85 7.84 -0.54 17.92
C ASP A 85 9.01 -1.53 18.00
N ASN A 86 9.37 -2.21 16.90
CA ASN A 86 10.41 -3.26 16.86
C ASN A 86 10.13 -4.44 17.83
N LYS A 87 8.86 -4.77 18.02
CA LYS A 87 8.30 -5.82 18.91
C LYS A 87 7.47 -6.86 18.16
N PHE A 88 7.73 -7.04 16.86
CA PHE A 88 6.93 -7.88 15.98
C PHE A 88 6.70 -9.29 16.55
N SER A 89 7.76 -10.02 16.91
CA SER A 89 7.66 -11.41 17.37
C SER A 89 6.84 -11.56 18.65
N SER A 90 7.00 -10.62 19.61
CA SER A 90 6.24 -10.67 20.86
C SER A 90 4.77 -10.32 20.66
N GLU A 91 4.47 -9.32 19.84
CA GLU A 91 3.08 -8.92 19.58
C GLU A 91 2.35 -9.98 18.73
N LEU A 92 3.01 -10.56 17.73
CA LEU A 92 2.46 -11.67 16.95
C LEU A 92 2.15 -12.87 17.85
N SER A 93 3.06 -13.21 18.77
CA SER A 93 2.83 -14.29 19.74
C SER A 93 1.60 -14.03 20.61
N GLU A 94 1.37 -12.79 21.05
CA GLU A 94 0.17 -12.47 21.81
C GLU A 94 -1.11 -12.41 20.99
N VAL A 95 -1.03 -12.03 19.72
CA VAL A 95 -2.17 -12.17 18.79
C VAL A 95 -2.55 -13.64 18.65
N ILE A 96 -1.58 -14.54 18.42
CA ILE A 96 -1.81 -15.99 18.34
C ILE A 96 -2.48 -16.51 19.62
N LYS A 97 -1.98 -16.14 20.81
CA LYS A 97 -2.60 -16.54 22.09
C LYS A 97 -4.01 -15.99 22.25
N THR A 98 -4.24 -14.74 21.85
CA THR A 98 -5.56 -14.12 21.91
C THR A 98 -6.54 -14.84 20.99
N ILE A 99 -6.10 -15.21 19.79
CA ILE A 99 -6.90 -15.99 18.85
C ILE A 99 -7.20 -17.38 19.43
N GLY A 100 -6.18 -18.06 19.95
CA GLY A 100 -6.32 -19.36 20.60
C GLY A 100 -7.39 -19.36 21.70
N LYS A 101 -7.44 -18.33 22.56
CA LYS A 101 -8.48 -18.21 23.61
C LYS A 101 -9.90 -18.17 23.05
N VAL A 102 -10.11 -17.49 21.93
CA VAL A 102 -11.43 -17.44 21.27
C VAL A 102 -11.74 -18.78 20.61
N LEU A 103 -10.76 -19.38 19.95
CA LEU A 103 -10.91 -20.69 19.31
C LEU A 103 -11.25 -21.76 20.34
N THR A 104 -10.53 -21.87 21.47
CA THR A 104 -10.81 -22.85 22.52
C THR A 104 -12.24 -22.75 23.07
N LYS A 105 -12.81 -21.53 23.11
CA LYS A 105 -14.19 -21.31 23.56
C LYS A 105 -15.23 -21.85 22.56
N ASN A 106 -14.97 -21.76 21.26
CA ASN A 106 -15.92 -22.12 20.20
C ASN A 106 -15.67 -23.51 19.61
N PHE A 107 -14.42 -23.97 19.66
CA PHE A 107 -13.90 -25.22 19.10
C PHE A 107 -13.00 -25.90 20.16
N PRO A 108 -13.60 -26.49 21.21
CA PRO A 108 -12.84 -27.20 22.23
C PRO A 108 -12.19 -28.46 21.63
N ILE A 109 -11.02 -28.83 22.16
CA ILE A 109 -10.31 -30.08 21.81
C ILE A 109 -11.21 -31.27 22.11
N LYS A 110 -11.21 -32.25 21.20
CA LYS A 110 -11.89 -33.54 21.34
C LYS A 110 -10.88 -34.66 21.59
N ASP A 111 -11.35 -35.82 22.05
CA ASP A 111 -10.47 -36.96 22.37
C ASP A 111 -9.76 -37.55 21.15
N ASP A 112 -10.32 -37.35 19.95
CA ASP A 112 -9.78 -37.79 18.66
C ASP A 112 -9.04 -36.68 17.89
N ASP A 113 -8.80 -35.53 18.53
CA ASP A 113 -8.14 -34.38 17.92
C ASP A 113 -6.68 -34.70 17.58
N THR A 114 -6.25 -34.28 16.39
CA THR A 114 -4.87 -34.47 15.92
C THR A 114 -4.35 -33.19 15.29
N ASN A 115 -3.03 -33.03 15.24
CA ASN A 115 -2.42 -31.86 14.63
C ASN A 115 -2.49 -31.94 13.09
N GLU A 116 -3.53 -31.36 12.51
CA GLU A 116 -3.79 -31.43 11.06
C GLU A 116 -2.82 -30.59 10.21
N LEU A 117 -2.22 -29.53 10.77
CA LEU A 117 -1.32 -28.61 10.06
C LEU A 117 0.05 -28.50 10.77
N SER A 118 1.10 -28.21 10.01
CA SER A 118 2.44 -28.03 10.58
C SER A 118 2.52 -26.77 11.46
N ASN A 119 3.27 -26.85 12.55
CA ASN A 119 3.57 -25.72 13.44
C ASN A 119 4.79 -24.90 13.00
N GLU A 120 5.45 -25.27 11.90
CA GLU A 120 6.61 -24.55 11.38
C GLU A 120 6.21 -23.18 10.82
N VAL A 121 6.95 -22.15 11.23
CA VAL A 121 6.86 -20.81 10.64
C VAL A 121 7.47 -20.85 9.25
N LYS A 122 6.71 -20.41 8.25
CA LYS A 122 7.16 -20.33 6.86
C LYS A 122 7.49 -18.88 6.49
N GLU A 123 8.65 -18.70 5.89
CA GLU A 123 9.08 -17.45 5.28
C GLU A 123 9.10 -17.66 3.75
N ILE A 124 8.54 -16.72 3.00
CA ILE A 124 8.42 -16.75 1.53
C ILE A 124 9.15 -15.57 0.90
#